data_AF-A0A3D6B3A3-F1
#
_entry.id   AF-A0A3D6B3A3-F1
#
_cell.length_a   1.000
_cell.length_b   1.000
_cell.length_c   1.000
_cell.angle_alpha   90.00
_cell.angle_beta   90.00
_cell.angle_gamma   90.00
#
_symmetry.space_group_name_H-M   'P 1'
#
loop_
_entity.id
_entity.type
_entity.pdbx_description
1 polymer ?
#
loop_
_entity_poly.entity_id
_entity_poly.type
_entity_poly.pdbx_seq_one_letter_code
_entity_poly.pdbx_strand_id
1 'polypeptide(L)' 'EAGIKRGDKIALCAKNTDRWAVSFLAVNTYGTVVVPILADFLPESVNSLVDHSDSVILFTDEDIWKKLDPAK' A
#
# COMPACT_ATOMS: atom_id res chain seq x y z
N GLU A 1 -8.69 -16.86 1.63
CA GLU A 1 -8.04 -15.79 2.43
C GLU A 1 -6.70 -15.44 1.78
N ALA A 2 -6.23 -14.20 1.88
CA ALA A 2 -5.06 -13.70 1.15
C ALA A 2 -3.69 -14.21 1.65
N GLY A 3 -3.66 -15.16 2.60
CA GLY A 3 -2.41 -15.80 3.07
C GLY A 3 -1.50 -14.92 3.93
N ILE A 4 -1.97 -13.75 4.36
CA ILE A 4 -1.19 -12.74 5.10
C ILE A 4 -0.87 -13.23 6.51
N LYS A 5 0.40 -13.17 6.87
CA LYS A 5 0.94 -13.56 8.18
C LYS A 5 1.26 -12.33 9.03
N ARG A 6 1.33 -12.53 10.35
CA ARG A 6 1.82 -11.49 11.26
C ARG A 6 3.24 -11.10 10.89
N GLY A 7 3.51 -9.80 10.92
CA GLY A 7 4.79 -9.22 10.51
C GLY A 7 4.94 -8.96 9.00
N ASP A 8 4.04 -9.47 8.15
CA ASP A 8 4.05 -9.11 6.73
C ASP A 8 3.83 -7.60 6.56
N LYS A 9 4.46 -7.02 5.55
CA LYS A 9 4.35 -5.59 5.24
C LYS A 9 3.23 -5.34 4.25
N ILE A 10 2.45 -4.29 4.47
CA ILE A 10 1.32 -3.89 3.63
C ILE A 10 1.51 -2.44 3.21
N ALA A 11 1.64 -2.21 1.90
CA ALA A 11 1.78 -0.88 1.34
C ALA A 11 0.41 -0.18 1.25
N LEU A 12 0.38 1.10 1.62
CA LEU A 12 -0.82 1.94 1.60
C LEU A 12 -0.50 3.24 0.86
N CYS A 13 -0.98 3.36 -0.39
CA CYS A 13 -0.79 4.52 -1.24
C CYS A 13 -2.16 4.99 -1.78
N ALA A 14 -2.88 5.82 -1.03
CA ALA A 14 -4.20 6.32 -1.44
C ALA A 14 -4.40 7.76 -0.97
N LYS A 15 -5.39 8.44 -1.54
CA LYS A 15 -5.80 9.79 -1.12
C LYS A 15 -6.33 9.77 0.31
N ASN A 16 -6.29 10.93 0.96
CA ASN A 16 -6.80 11.09 2.32
C ASN A 16 -8.33 10.86 2.35
N THR A 17 -8.72 9.65 2.74
CA THR A 17 -10.10 9.17 2.78
C THR A 17 -10.33 8.39 4.07
N ASP A 18 -11.60 8.22 4.45
CA ASP A 18 -12.02 7.33 5.52
C ASP A 18 -11.51 5.89 5.31
N ARG A 19 -11.54 5.41 4.06
CA ARG A 19 -11.02 4.08 3.68
C ARG A 19 -9.53 3.93 3.97
N TRP A 20 -8.72 4.95 3.69
CA TRP A 20 -7.29 4.92 4.02
C TRP A 20 -7.08 4.77 5.54
N ALA A 21 -7.82 5.52 6.35
CA ALA A 21 -7.73 5.44 7.81
C ALA A 21 -8.16 4.06 8.33
N VAL A 22 -9.25 3.50 7.78
CA VAL A 22 -9.71 2.14 8.12
C VAL A 22 -8.67 1.10 7.75
N SER A 23 -8.10 1.16 6.54
CA SER A 23 -7.06 0.22 6.11
C SER A 23 -5.80 0.32 6.98
N PHE A 24 -5.37 1.54 7.32
CA PHE A 24 -4.25 1.75 8.24
C PHE A 24 -4.47 1.06 9.59
N LEU A 25 -5.66 1.25 10.19
CA LEU A 25 -6.01 0.60 11.46
C LEU A 25 -6.14 -0.92 11.33
N ALA A 26 -6.71 -1.41 10.23
CA ALA A 26 -6.87 -2.84 9.96
C ALA A 26 -5.51 -3.56 9.89
N VAL A 27 -4.54 -2.98 9.19
CA VAL A 27 -3.17 -3.53 9.10
C VAL A 27 -2.54 -3.62 10.49
N ASN A 28 -2.56 -2.52 11.26
CA ASN A 28 -1.99 -2.50 12.61
C ASN A 28 -2.67 -3.50 13.55
N THR A 29 -4.01 -3.58 13.55
CA THR A 29 -4.77 -4.46 14.44
C THR A 29 -4.66 -5.94 14.07
N TYR A 30 -4.44 -6.25 12.79
CA TYR A 30 -4.19 -7.61 12.31
C TYR A 30 -2.78 -8.13 12.73
N GLY A 31 -1.88 -7.22 13.13
CA GLY A 31 -0.50 -7.54 13.52
C GLY A 31 0.46 -7.62 12.34
N THR A 32 0.15 -6.91 11.25
CA THR A 32 1.05 -6.66 10.12
C THR A 32 1.70 -5.28 10.25
N VAL A 33 2.67 -5.00 9.38
CA VAL A 33 3.41 -3.75 9.37
C VAL A 33 2.90 -2.87 8.24
N VAL A 34 2.47 -1.65 8.55
CA VAL A 34 2.03 -0.70 7.54
C VAL A 34 3.21 0.05 6.90
N VAL A 35 3.21 0.16 5.57
CA VAL A 35 4.15 0.99 4.79
C VAL A 35 3.34 2.10 4.10
N PRO A 36 3.20 3.28 4.73
CA PRO A 36 2.45 4.39 4.14
C PRO A 36 3.28 5.10 3.07
N ILE A 37 2.67 5.34 1.91
CA ILE A 37 3.26 6.07 0.77
C ILE A 37 2.34 7.24 0.42
N LEU A 38 2.93 8.41 0.19
CA LEU A 38 2.19 9.61 -0.19
C LEU A 38 1.63 9.47 -1.60
N ALA A 39 0.31 9.70 -1.76
CA ALA A 39 -0.38 9.64 -3.04
C ALA A 39 0.06 10.73 -4.04
N ASP A 40 0.72 11.79 -3.56
CA ASP A 40 1.20 12.92 -4.37
C ASP A 40 2.57 12.65 -5.02
N PHE A 41 3.19 11.51 -4.73
CA PHE A 41 4.44 11.13 -5.37
C PHE A 41 4.24 10.80 -6.86
N LEU A 42 5.31 11.00 -7.62
CA LEU A 42 5.35 10.60 -9.02
C LEU A 42 5.14 9.08 -9.11
N PRO A 43 4.40 8.58 -10.13
CA PRO A 43 4.11 7.15 -10.23
C PRO A 43 5.35 6.26 -10.24
N GLU A 44 6.45 6.72 -10.85
CA GLU A 44 7.73 6.01 -10.84
C GLU A 44 8.31 5.88 -9.41
N SER A 45 8.24 6.96 -8.62
CA SER A 45 8.69 6.91 -7.22
C SER A 45 7.80 5.99 -6.38
N VAL A 46 6.48 5.98 -6.63
CA VAL A 46 5.56 5.05 -5.96
C VAL A 46 5.91 3.61 -6.29
N ASN A 47 6.12 3.26 -7.57
CA ASN A 47 6.56 1.91 -7.96
C ASN A 47 7.84 1.51 -7.23
N SER A 48 8.90 2.33 -7.29
CA SER A 48 10.15 2.02 -6.61
C SER A 48 9.98 1.85 -5.09
N LEU A 49 9.16 2.67 -4.45
CA LEU A 49 8.90 2.53 -3.01
C LEU A 49 8.13 1.24 -2.70
N VAL A 50 7.14 0.89 -3.51
CA VAL A 50 6.38 -0.36 -3.34
C VAL A 50 7.29 -1.56 -3.54
N ASP A 51 8.08 -1.60 -4.62
CA ASP A 51 8.98 -2.72 -4.96
C ASP A 51 10.05 -2.94 -3.89
N HIS A 52 10.62 -1.85 -3.35
CA HIS A 52 11.64 -1.92 -2.31
C HIS A 52 11.07 -2.05 -0.88
N SER A 53 9.74 -2.02 -0.71
CA SER A 53 9.13 -2.05 0.62
C SER A 53 9.07 -3.45 1.23
N ASP A 54 9.30 -4.52 0.47
CA ASP A 54 8.97 -5.92 0.81
C ASP A 54 7.48 -6.13 1.17
N SER A 55 6.59 -5.27 0.65
CA SER A 55 5.16 -5.39 0.92
C SER A 55 4.56 -6.56 0.14
N VAL A 56 3.70 -7.33 0.80
CA VAL A 56 3.01 -8.48 0.17
C VAL A 56 1.71 -8.08 -0.51
N ILE A 57 1.16 -6.91 -0.16
CA ILE A 57 -0.08 -6.33 -0.70
C ILE A 57 0.06 -4.81 -0.79
N LEU A 58 -0.54 -4.22 -1.83
CA LEU A 58 -0.74 -2.78 -1.99
C LEU A 58 -2.23 -2.43 -1.91
N PHE A 59 -2.60 -1.53 -1.01
CA PHE A 59 -3.89 -0.82 -1.02
C PHE A 59 -3.72 0.54 -1.69
N THR A 60 -4.49 0.79 -2.75
CA THR A 60 -4.42 2.04 -3.50
C THR A 60 -5.76 2.39 -4.15
N ASP A 61 -5.89 3.65 -4.58
CA ASP A 61 -7.03 4.11 -5.37
C ASP A 61 -6.89 3.69 -6.83
N GLU A 62 -8.02 3.49 -7.52
CA GLU A 62 -8.04 3.09 -8.93
C GLU A 62 -7.30 4.10 -9.84
N ASP A 63 -7.41 5.41 -9.54
CA ASP A 63 -6.72 6.46 -10.28
C ASP A 63 -5.20 6.41 -10.14
N ILE A 64 -4.70 5.96 -8.98
CA ILE A 64 -3.28 5.81 -8.72
C ILE A 64 -2.80 4.52 -9.39
N TRP A 65 -3.52 3.41 -9.20
CA TRP A 65 -3.23 2.13 -9.83
C TRP A 65 -3.07 2.22 -11.34
N LYS A 66 -3.95 2.97 -12.04
CA LYS A 66 -3.87 3.19 -13.49
C LYS A 66 -2.58 3.87 -13.95
N LYS A 67 -1.85 4.53 -13.05
CA LYS A 67 -0.58 5.23 -13.34
C LYS A 67 0.63 4.39 -12.95
N LEU A 68 0.45 3.34 -12.16
CA LEU A 68 1.51 2.43 -11.75
C LEU A 68 1.80 1.44 -12.88
N ASP A 69 3.00 0.86 -12.83
CA ASP A 69 3.43 -0.16 -13.80
C ASP A 69 3.56 -1.49 -13.04
N PRO A 70 2.53 -2.36 -13.09
CA PRO A 70 2.51 -3.60 -12.32
C PRO A 70 3.45 -4.67 -12.87
N ALA A 71 4.07 -4.45 -14.04
CA ALA A 71 4.98 -5.39 -14.69
C ALA A 71 6.45 -4.99 -14.55
N LYS A 72 6.73 -3.88 -13.86
CA LYS A 72 8.09 -3.45 -13.55
C LYS A 72 8.72 -4.32 -12.46
#